data_AF-A0A1Y4V3G8-F1
#
_entry.id   AF-A0A1Y4V3G8-F1
#
_cell.length_a   1.000
_cell.length_b   1.000
_cell.length_c   1.000
_cell.angle_alpha   90.00
_cell.angle_beta   90.00
_cell.angle_gamma   90.00
#
_symmetry.space_group_name_H-M   'P 1'
#
loop_
_entity.id
_entity.type
_entity.pdbx_description
1 polymer ?
#
loop_
_entity_poly.entity_id
_entity_poly.type
_entity_poly.pdbx_seq_one_letter_code
_entity_poly.pdbx_strand_id
1 'polypeptide(L)'
;MIRQRFTLPKYGWSCMVYYAVDTYYTEEILDSMHSIGCDGDMLRTAYDNINSGNLNTGVTYSNFGTRETVMVIALTSSSKEFAKSWRHECGHMATHICQAFGIDPYGEEIQYIGDDIIEKTWEYAKSLLCECKCCKNEVKHLIHQPYEK
;
A
#
# COMPACT_ATOMS: atom_id res chain seq x y z
N MET A 1 0.43 7.26 10.78
CA MET A 1 0.04 6.31 9.70
C MET A 1 -0.43 5.00 10.28
N ILE A 2 -1.25 4.27 9.52
CA ILE A 2 -1.68 2.89 9.81
C ILE A 2 -0.69 1.94 9.14
N ARG A 3 -0.29 0.86 9.82
CA ARG A 3 0.65 -0.15 9.30
C ARG A 3 -0.05 -1.49 9.21
N GLN A 4 0.08 -2.15 8.07
CA GLN A 4 -0.49 -3.48 7.87
C GLN A 4 0.52 -4.37 7.15
N ARG A 5 0.76 -5.56 7.70
CA ARG A 5 1.46 -6.64 6.99
C ARG A 5 0.47 -7.74 6.61
N PHE A 6 0.57 -8.24 5.38
CA PHE A 6 -0.16 -9.43 4.97
C PHE A 6 0.64 -10.25 3.96
N THR A 7 0.18 -11.48 3.69
CA THR A 7 0.73 -12.35 2.66
C THR A 7 -0.36 -12.82 1.70
N LEU A 8 0.06 -13.13 0.47
CA LEU A 8 -0.72 -13.85 -0.52
C LEU A 8 -0.05 -15.21 -0.74
N PRO A 9 -0.48 -16.27 0.00
CA PRO A 9 0.22 -17.56 0.02
C PRO A 9 0.35 -18.21 -1.35
N LYS A 10 -0.66 -18.06 -2.22
CA LYS A 10 -0.67 -18.59 -3.60
C LYS A 10 0.55 -18.14 -4.42
N TYR A 11 1.01 -16.91 -4.19
CA TYR A 11 2.15 -16.31 -4.89
C TYR A 11 3.43 -16.30 -4.05
N GLY A 12 3.38 -16.79 -2.80
CA GLY A 12 4.48 -16.64 -1.84
C GLY A 12 4.89 -15.17 -1.68
N TRP A 13 3.92 -14.26 -1.72
CA TRP A 13 4.15 -12.82 -1.77
C TRP A 13 3.81 -12.18 -0.43
N SER A 14 4.64 -11.26 0.05
CA SER A 14 4.36 -10.49 1.27
C SER A 14 4.25 -9.00 0.98
N CYS A 15 3.43 -8.29 1.75
CA CYS A 15 3.19 -6.87 1.56
C CYS A 15 3.17 -6.14 2.89
N MET A 16 3.87 -5.01 2.95
CA MET A 16 3.74 -3.97 3.96
C MET A 16 2.96 -2.80 3.36
N VAL A 17 1.82 -2.45 3.95
CA VAL A 17 1.01 -1.31 3.54
C VAL A 17 1.02 -0.24 4.61
N TYR A 18 1.24 1.00 4.18
CA TYR A 18 1.16 2.20 4.97
C TYR A 18 -0.01 3.07 4.48
N TYR A 19 -1.01 3.28 5.34
CA TYR A 19 -2.16 4.15 5.02
C TYR A 19 -2.11 5.46 5.80
N ALA A 20 -2.75 6.49 5.25
CA ALA A 20 -2.84 7.81 5.87
C ALA A 20 -1.44 8.34 6.26
N VAL A 21 -0.54 8.31 5.27
CA VAL A 21 0.85 8.74 5.41
C VAL A 21 0.95 10.25 5.24
N ASP A 22 1.66 10.89 6.18
CA ASP A 22 2.14 12.26 6.08
C ASP A 22 3.68 12.26 6.00
N THR A 23 4.28 13.44 5.87
CA THR A 23 5.73 13.61 5.70
C THR A 23 6.55 13.16 6.91
N TYR A 24 5.95 12.99 8.10
CA TYR A 24 6.65 12.62 9.32
C TYR A 24 7.18 11.18 9.27
N TYR A 25 6.55 10.31 8.48
CA TYR A 25 6.89 8.88 8.41
C TYR A 25 7.81 8.51 7.25
N THR A 26 8.35 9.51 6.54
CA THR A 26 9.16 9.32 5.33
C THR A 26 10.33 8.36 5.57
N GLU A 27 11.10 8.56 6.63
CA GLU A 27 12.28 7.73 6.94
C GLU A 27 11.90 6.26 7.20
N GLU A 28 10.85 6.00 7.98
CA GLU A 28 10.41 4.64 8.29
C GLU A 28 9.98 3.89 7.01
N ILE A 29 9.30 4.59 6.10
CA ILE A 29 8.86 4.01 4.82
C ILE A 29 10.05 3.75 3.92
N LEU A 30 10.99 4.69 3.80
CA LEU A 30 12.20 4.51 3.02
C LEU A 30 13.06 3.35 3.55
N ASP A 31 13.21 3.21 4.87
CA ASP A 31 13.88 2.08 5.49
C ASP A 31 13.19 0.75 5.12
N SER A 32 11.86 0.72 5.13
CA SER A 32 11.11 -0.46 4.71
C SER A 32 11.33 -0.77 3.22
N MET A 33 11.32 0.23 2.34
CA MET A 33 11.58 0.04 0.91
C MET A 33 13.02 -0.44 0.66
N HIS A 34 13.98 0.18 1.32
CA HIS A 34 15.40 -0.20 1.24
C HIS A 34 15.64 -1.61 1.77
N SER A 35 14.95 -2.02 2.84
CA SER A 35 15.07 -3.37 3.41
C SER A 35 14.65 -4.49 2.44
N ILE A 36 13.78 -4.18 1.48
CA ILE A 36 13.38 -5.10 0.41
C ILE A 36 14.09 -4.81 -0.91
N GLY A 37 15.19 -4.06 -0.89
CA GLY A 37 16.08 -3.86 -2.04
C GLY A 37 15.75 -2.67 -2.95
N CYS A 38 14.92 -1.72 -2.52
CA CYS A 38 14.73 -0.47 -3.25
C CYS A 38 15.93 0.45 -3.06
N ASP A 39 16.59 0.84 -4.15
CA ASP A 39 17.74 1.73 -4.13
C ASP A 39 17.71 2.78 -5.27
N GLY A 40 18.76 3.60 -5.32
CA GLY A 40 19.01 4.54 -6.41
C GLY A 40 17.87 5.52 -6.69
N ASP A 41 17.60 5.75 -7.97
CA ASP A 41 16.63 6.74 -8.45
C ASP A 41 15.18 6.41 -8.03
N MET A 42 14.87 5.13 -7.84
CA MET A 42 13.53 4.70 -7.45
C MET A 42 13.25 5.06 -5.99
N LEU A 43 14.20 4.81 -5.09
CA LEU A 43 14.11 5.21 -3.69
C LEU A 43 14.04 6.74 -3.56
N ARG A 44 14.84 7.47 -4.37
CA ARG A 44 14.79 8.94 -4.42
C ARG A 44 13.43 9.46 -4.90
N THR A 45 12.84 8.82 -5.92
CA THR A 45 11.50 9.19 -6.41
C THR A 45 10.43 8.95 -5.35
N ALA A 46 10.53 7.84 -4.61
CA ALA A 46 9.65 7.57 -3.47
C ALA A 46 9.81 8.63 -2.38
N TYR A 47 11.05 9.03 -2.05
CA TYR A 47 11.32 10.12 -1.12
C TYR A 47 10.67 11.43 -1.56
N ASP A 48 10.91 11.85 -2.81
CA ASP A 48 10.38 13.11 -3.32
C ASP A 48 8.84 13.12 -3.30
N ASN A 49 8.21 11.98 -3.65
CA ASN A 49 6.76 11.83 -3.61
C ASN A 49 6.21 11.92 -2.18
N ILE A 50 6.77 11.18 -1.23
CA ILE A 50 6.29 11.15 0.16
C ILE A 50 6.56 12.49 0.85
N ASN A 51 7.77 13.04 0.69
CA ASN A 51 8.22 14.27 1.33
C ASN A 51 7.54 15.53 0.75
N SER A 52 6.99 15.46 -0.48
CA SER A 52 6.19 16.56 -1.05
C SER A 52 4.95 16.89 -0.20
N GLY A 53 4.46 15.95 0.62
CA GLY A 53 3.26 16.12 1.42
C GLY A 53 1.98 16.25 0.59
N ASN A 54 2.04 15.92 -0.70
CA ASN A 54 0.90 15.98 -1.59
C ASN A 54 -0.16 14.97 -1.17
N LEU A 55 -1.41 15.44 -1.09
CA LEU A 55 -2.56 14.57 -0.85
C LEU A 55 -2.87 13.73 -2.09
N ASN A 56 -3.56 12.61 -1.89
CA ASN A 56 -4.10 11.77 -2.97
C ASN A 56 -3.03 11.14 -3.87
N THR A 57 -1.86 10.88 -3.30
CA THR A 57 -0.76 10.18 -3.94
C THR A 57 -0.52 8.83 -3.28
N GLY A 58 0.23 7.97 -3.97
CA GLY A 58 0.67 6.69 -3.46
C GLY A 58 1.95 6.26 -4.15
N VAL A 59 2.58 5.22 -3.57
CA VAL A 59 3.78 4.58 -4.11
C VAL A 59 3.67 3.09 -3.85
N THR A 60 3.88 2.27 -4.88
CA THR A 60 4.01 0.82 -4.75
C THR A 60 5.34 0.38 -5.31
N TYR A 61 6.21 -0.14 -4.45
CA TYR A 61 7.45 -0.81 -4.84
C TYR A 61 7.35 -2.30 -4.60
N SER A 62 7.87 -3.08 -5.53
CA SER A 62 7.91 -4.53 -5.45
C SER A 62 9.30 -5.05 -5.81
N ASN A 63 9.85 -5.92 -4.97
CA ASN A 63 11.01 -6.72 -5.32
C ASN A 63 10.55 -8.11 -5.81
N PHE A 64 10.79 -8.39 -7.08
CA PHE A 64 10.32 -9.64 -7.70
C PHE A 64 11.13 -10.87 -7.26
N GLY A 65 12.39 -10.68 -6.86
CA GLY A 65 13.26 -11.74 -6.38
C GLY A 65 12.86 -12.23 -4.99
N THR A 66 12.59 -11.30 -4.07
CA THR A 66 12.13 -11.65 -2.70
C THR A 66 10.62 -11.78 -2.57
N ARG A 67 9.86 -11.34 -3.59
CA ARG A 67 8.38 -11.34 -3.63
C ARG A 67 7.78 -10.52 -2.50
N GLU A 68 8.33 -9.33 -2.33
CA GLU A 68 7.92 -8.40 -1.28
C GLU A 68 7.45 -7.08 -1.91
N THR A 69 6.39 -6.51 -1.33
CA THR A 69 5.87 -5.20 -1.70
C THR A 69 5.87 -4.25 -0.51
N VAL A 70 6.25 -3.00 -0.75
CA VAL A 70 5.91 -1.86 0.10
C VAL A 70 4.92 -0.99 -0.65
N MET A 71 3.74 -0.81 -0.07
CA MET A 71 2.66 0.00 -0.61
C MET A 71 2.37 1.17 0.33
N VAL A 72 2.28 2.38 -0.23
CA VAL A 72 2.13 3.63 0.50
C VAL A 72 0.94 4.37 -0.07
N ILE A 73 0.02 4.77 0.80
CA ILE A 73 -1.12 5.62 0.46
C ILE A 73 -1.05 6.86 1.35
N ALA A 74 -0.80 8.02 0.73
CA ALA A 74 -0.74 9.29 1.42
C ALA A 74 -2.10 9.67 2.02
N LEU A 75 -2.11 10.69 2.87
CA LEU A 75 -3.36 11.34 3.26
C LEU A 75 -4.17 11.74 2.03
N THR A 76 -5.49 11.54 2.10
CA THR A 76 -6.40 11.91 1.01
C THR A 76 -7.35 12.98 1.46
N SER A 77 -7.79 13.82 0.51
CA SER A 77 -8.70 14.94 0.79
C SER A 77 -10.14 14.50 1.04
N SER A 78 -10.49 13.26 0.69
CA SER A 78 -11.80 12.66 0.94
C SER A 78 -11.72 11.13 0.92
N SER A 79 -12.78 10.47 1.38
CA SER A 79 -12.93 9.01 1.24
C SER A 79 -13.00 8.54 -0.23
N LYS A 80 -13.50 9.40 -1.13
CA LYS A 80 -13.50 9.11 -2.57
C LYS A 80 -12.08 9.10 -3.14
N GLU A 81 -11.27 10.08 -2.76
CA GLU A 81 -9.87 10.12 -3.17
C GLU A 81 -9.04 9.01 -2.53
N PHE A 82 -9.40 8.59 -1.31
CA PHE A 82 -8.87 7.36 -0.72
C PHE A 82 -9.17 6.15 -1.60
N ALA A 83 -10.44 5.93 -1.98
CA ALA A 83 -10.82 4.80 -2.81
C ALA A 83 -10.05 4.75 -4.14
N LYS A 84 -9.84 5.92 -4.77
CA LYS A 84 -9.03 6.04 -6.00
C LYS A 84 -7.58 5.65 -5.77
N SER A 85 -6.94 6.20 -4.74
CA SER A 85 -5.53 5.96 -4.43
C SER A 85 -5.31 4.50 -4.03
N TRP A 86 -6.13 3.97 -3.13
CA TRP A 86 -6.09 2.57 -2.70
C TRP A 86 -6.24 1.60 -3.87
N ARG A 87 -7.27 1.78 -4.72
CA ARG A 87 -7.44 0.94 -5.91
C ARG A 87 -6.26 1.04 -6.88
N HIS A 88 -5.69 2.23 -7.05
CA HIS A 88 -4.54 2.46 -7.93
C HIS A 88 -3.32 1.65 -7.47
N GLU A 89 -2.96 1.78 -6.18
CA GLU A 89 -1.81 1.07 -5.61
C GLU A 89 -2.03 -0.45 -5.56
N CYS A 90 -3.24 -0.93 -5.23
CA CYS A 90 -3.58 -2.35 -5.35
C CYS A 90 -3.41 -2.86 -6.79
N GLY A 91 -3.77 -2.04 -7.79
CA GLY A 91 -3.58 -2.37 -9.21
C GLY A 91 -2.11 -2.51 -9.60
N HIS A 92 -1.23 -1.65 -9.07
CA HIS A 92 0.22 -1.79 -9.24
C HIS A 92 0.73 -3.11 -8.66
N MET A 93 0.36 -3.44 -7.42
CA MET A 93 0.76 -4.70 -6.79
C MET A 93 0.29 -5.92 -7.58
N ALA A 94 -0.97 -5.93 -8.04
CA ALA A 94 -1.50 -7.02 -8.86
C ALA A 94 -0.71 -7.17 -10.18
N THR A 95 -0.41 -6.07 -10.85
CA THR A 95 0.36 -6.06 -12.10
C THR A 95 1.80 -6.54 -11.88
N HIS A 96 2.44 -6.14 -10.77
CA HIS A 96 3.77 -6.61 -10.39
C HIS A 96 3.81 -8.12 -10.13
N ILE A 97 2.79 -8.67 -9.47
CA ILE A 97 2.64 -10.13 -9.29
C ILE A 97 2.47 -10.80 -10.66
N CYS A 98 1.61 -10.26 -11.54
CA CYS A 98 1.46 -10.82 -12.89
C CYS A 98 2.79 -10.87 -13.65
N GLN A 99 3.55 -9.77 -13.60
CA GLN A 99 4.87 -9.67 -14.23
C GLN A 99 5.86 -10.69 -13.67
N ALA A 100 5.91 -10.87 -12.34
CA ALA A 100 6.83 -11.80 -11.69
C ALA A 100 6.53 -13.28 -12.04
N PHE A 101 5.27 -13.62 -12.33
CA PHE A 101 4.83 -14.98 -12.63
C PHE A 101 4.54 -15.27 -14.11
N GLY A 102 4.71 -14.27 -15.00
CA GLY A 102 4.37 -14.42 -16.42
C GLY A 102 2.88 -14.62 -16.66
N ILE A 103 2.02 -14.09 -15.78
CA ILE A 103 0.56 -14.12 -15.91
C ILE A 103 0.14 -13.00 -16.88
N ASP A 104 -0.77 -13.30 -17.78
CA ASP A 104 -1.36 -12.31 -18.68
C ASP A 104 -2.15 -11.24 -17.89
N PRO A 105 -1.73 -9.96 -17.90
CA PRO A 105 -2.42 -8.90 -17.18
C PRO A 105 -3.78 -8.51 -17.78
N TYR A 106 -4.17 -9.09 -18.92
CA TYR A 106 -5.49 -8.91 -19.53
C TYR A 106 -6.44 -10.10 -19.28
N GLY A 107 -5.98 -11.14 -18.58
CA GLY A 107 -6.78 -12.32 -18.22
C GLY A 107 -7.60 -12.17 -16.94
N GLU A 108 -8.28 -13.24 -16.54
CA GLU A 108 -9.08 -13.27 -15.31
C GLU A 108 -8.20 -13.31 -14.05
N GLU A 109 -7.02 -13.92 -14.13
CA GLU A 109 -6.15 -14.16 -12.97
C GLU A 109 -5.72 -12.86 -12.25
N ILE A 110 -5.55 -11.75 -12.97
CA ILE A 110 -5.27 -10.44 -12.35
C ILE A 110 -6.45 -9.93 -11.52
N GLN A 111 -7.69 -10.26 -11.90
CA GLN A 111 -8.88 -9.89 -11.12
C GLN A 111 -8.89 -10.66 -9.80
N TYR A 112 -8.58 -11.97 -9.82
CA TYR A 112 -8.45 -12.76 -8.60
C TYR A 112 -7.31 -12.29 -7.70
N ILE A 113 -6.16 -11.89 -8.26
CA ILE A 113 -5.09 -11.24 -7.50
C ILE A 113 -5.60 -9.95 -6.84
N GLY A 114 -6.35 -9.14 -7.59
CA GLY A 114 -7.00 -7.94 -7.09
C GLY A 114 -7.94 -8.24 -5.91
N ASP A 115 -8.82 -9.23 -6.07
CA ASP A 115 -9.77 -9.65 -5.03
C ASP A 115 -9.05 -10.14 -3.77
N ASP A 116 -7.98 -10.94 -3.91
CA ASP A 116 -7.16 -11.39 -2.79
C ASP A 116 -6.54 -10.19 -2.03
N ILE A 117 -6.04 -9.17 -2.75
CA ILE A 117 -5.49 -7.95 -2.14
C ILE A 117 -6.60 -7.16 -1.41
N ILE A 118 -7.78 -7.03 -2.01
CA ILE A 118 -8.93 -6.36 -1.38
C ILE A 118 -9.31 -7.08 -0.09
N GLU A 119 -9.43 -8.41 -0.11
CA GLU A 119 -9.75 -9.20 1.08
C GLU A 119 -8.74 -8.94 2.21
N LYS A 120 -7.44 -8.94 1.89
CA LYS A 120 -6.40 -8.69 2.90
C LYS A 120 -6.43 -7.26 3.43
N THR A 121 -6.72 -6.27 2.61
CA THR A 121 -6.66 -4.85 3.01
C THR A 121 -7.97 -4.31 3.61
N TRP A 122 -9.07 -5.04 3.46
CA TRP A 122 -10.43 -4.58 3.78
C TRP A 122 -10.60 -4.04 5.20
N GLU A 123 -10.08 -4.76 6.20
CA GLU A 123 -10.30 -4.41 7.61
C GLU A 123 -9.73 -3.02 7.98
N TYR A 124 -8.69 -2.59 7.28
CA TYR A 124 -8.09 -1.26 7.46
C TYR A 124 -8.70 -0.24 6.48
N ALA A 125 -8.89 -0.63 5.22
CA ALA A 125 -9.38 0.26 4.16
C ALA A 125 -10.84 0.71 4.37
N LYS A 126 -11.71 -0.15 4.91
CA LYS A 126 -13.15 0.15 5.05
C LYS A 126 -13.44 1.42 5.86
N SER A 127 -12.66 1.69 6.89
CA SER A 127 -12.81 2.88 7.74
C SER A 127 -12.33 4.16 7.04
N LEU A 128 -11.46 4.05 6.04
CA LEU A 128 -11.00 5.18 5.23
C LEU A 128 -11.97 5.50 4.07
N LEU A 129 -12.85 4.55 3.70
CA LEU A 129 -13.90 4.73 2.69
C LEU A 129 -15.13 5.51 3.19
N CYS A 130 -15.18 5.94 4.46
CA CYS A 130 -16.32 6.66 5.01
C CYS A 130 -15.89 7.84 5.88
N GLU A 131 -16.62 8.96 5.79
CA GLU A 131 -16.33 10.20 6.52
C GLU A 131 -17.18 10.40 7.79
N CYS A 132 -17.96 9.38 8.19
CA CYS A 132 -18.74 9.42 9.44
C CYS A 132 -17.82 9.56 10.66
N LYS A 133 -18.39 10.07 11.75
CA LYS A 133 -17.68 10.18 13.04
C LYS A 133 -17.17 8.81 13.54
N CYS A 134 -17.94 7.75 13.31
CA CYS A 134 -17.57 6.37 13.62
C CYS A 134 -16.23 5.96 12.97
N CYS A 135 -16.18 6.00 11.64
CA CYS A 135 -15.01 5.60 10.85
C CYS A 135 -13.80 6.53 11.10
N LYS A 136 -14.03 7.83 11.30
CA LYS A 136 -12.95 8.76 11.69
C LYS A 136 -12.33 8.43 13.04
N ASN A 137 -13.12 7.95 14.01
CA ASN A 137 -12.59 7.51 15.30
C ASN A 137 -11.80 6.19 15.15
N GLU A 138 -12.28 5.27 14.33
CA GLU A 138 -11.59 4.02 14.03
C GLU A 138 -10.23 4.28 13.37
N VAL A 139 -10.16 5.15 12.37
CA VAL A 139 -8.90 5.55 11.73
C VAL A 139 -7.91 6.11 12.76
N LYS A 140 -8.36 6.95 13.70
CA LYS A 140 -7.49 7.45 14.79
C LYS A 140 -6.98 6.32 15.67
N HIS A 141 -7.84 5.35 16.00
CA HIS A 141 -7.44 4.18 16.78
C HIS A 141 -6.35 3.38 16.06
N LEU A 142 -6.57 3.07 14.77
CA LEU A 142 -5.62 2.32 13.93
C LEU A 142 -4.28 3.04 13.76
N ILE A 143 -4.26 4.38 13.70
CA ILE A 143 -3.02 5.18 13.63
C ILE A 143 -2.17 5.04 14.90
N HIS A 144 -2.81 4.88 16.06
CA HIS A 144 -2.14 4.78 17.36
C HIS A 144 -1.91 3.34 17.82
N GLN A 145 -2.38 2.35 17.05
CA GLN A 145 -2.18 0.95 17.38
C GLN A 145 -0.69 0.59 17.23
N PRO A 146 -0.06 -0.04 18.25
CA PRO A 146 1.31 -0.48 18.14
C PRO A 146 1.45 -1.54 17.03
N TYR A 147 2.49 -1.41 16.23
CA TYR A 147 2.83 -2.40 15.20
C TYR A 147 3.51 -3.60 15.87
N GLU A 148 2.82 -4.74 15.89
CA GLU A 148 3.40 -6.02 16.30
C GLU A 148 4.23 -6.58 15.13
N LYS A 149 5.52 -6.81 15.38
CA LYS A 149 6.50 -7.29 14.39
C LYS A 149 6.39 -8.79 14.15
#